data_AF-A0AB34HRV4-F1
#
_entry.id   AF-A0AB34HRV4-F1
#
_cell.length_a   1.000
_cell.length_b   1.000
_cell.length_c   1.000
_cell.angle_alpha   90.00
_cell.angle_beta   90.00
_cell.angle_gamma   90.00
#
_symmetry.space_group_name_H-M   'P 1'
#
loop_
_entity.id
_entity.type
_entity.pdbx_description
1 polymer ?
#
loop_
_entity_poly.entity_id
_entity_poly.type
_entity_poly.pdbx_seq_one_letter_code
_entity_poly.pdbx_strand_id
1 'polypeptide(L)'
;MPPAVGGGLAGSELRSRRGRCGSQAARAVGPDVATEATARSPKRPAPSSRRFEAPGRWALLALVTLMSFATRFHRLDQPPHICWDETHFGKMGSYYINRTFFFDVHPPLGKMLIGLAGYLSGYDGTFLFQKPGDKYEHHSYLGMRGFCAFLGALLIPFAYLTVLELSQSLPAALLTAALLTFDTGCLTLSQYILLDPILMFFIMAAMLSMVKYNSCANRPFSAPWWLWLSLTGVNLAGALGVKFVGLFIILQVGWNTLSDLWHLFGDLNLSMVTVGKHLTARVLCLIVLPLALYTATYAVHFMVLNKSGPGDGFFSSAFQARLSGNNLHNASIPEYLAYGSVITVKSARMAVGYLHSHGHLYPEGIGARQQQVSEPFVRVCCGSTKLFAMTEPSVLFLASPPLPALFPRLETSFSSA
;
A
#
# COMPACT_ATOMS: atom_id res chain seq x y z
N MET A 1 -31.93 66.76 0.29
CA MET A 1 -32.58 66.87 1.61
C MET A 1 -32.23 65.64 2.45
N PRO A 2 -32.07 65.77 3.79
CA PRO A 2 -31.83 64.68 4.76
C PRO A 2 -33.19 64.07 5.25
N PRO A 3 -33.32 63.30 6.37
CA PRO A 3 -32.36 62.68 7.33
C PRO A 3 -32.51 61.13 7.50
N ALA A 4 -31.53 60.38 8.04
CA ALA A 4 -31.30 59.91 9.45
C ALA A 4 -32.44 59.04 10.07
N VAL A 5 -32.27 58.03 10.97
CA VAL A 5 -31.29 57.63 12.03
C VAL A 5 -31.31 56.07 12.14
N GLY A 6 -30.37 55.28 12.70
CA GLY A 6 -29.02 55.48 13.29
C GLY A 6 -28.74 54.60 14.54
N GLY A 7 -27.57 53.93 14.62
CA GLY A 7 -27.09 53.09 15.76
C GLY A 7 -27.11 51.56 15.50
N GLY A 8 -26.18 50.72 15.96
CA GLY A 8 -24.92 50.92 16.71
C GLY A 8 -24.19 49.57 16.89
N LEU A 9 -22.85 49.56 16.94
CA LEU A 9 -22.02 48.33 16.87
C LEU A 9 -22.01 47.50 18.17
N ALA A 10 -21.93 46.17 18.03
CA ALA A 10 -21.51 45.25 19.09
C ALA A 10 -20.36 44.35 18.57
N GLY A 11 -19.15 44.57 19.08
CA GLY A 11 -17.95 43.83 18.68
C GLY A 11 -17.43 42.89 19.77
N SER A 12 -17.06 41.68 19.37
CA SER A 12 -16.06 40.76 19.95
C SER A 12 -15.52 41.09 21.37
N GLU A 13 -15.97 40.34 22.39
CA GLU A 13 -15.23 40.21 23.66
C GLU A 13 -14.34 38.94 23.68
N LEU A 14 -13.02 39.16 23.66
CA LEU A 14 -12.01 38.20 24.10
C LEU A 14 -11.88 38.30 25.63
N ARG A 15 -12.18 37.23 26.39
CA ARG A 15 -12.01 37.25 27.85
C ARG A 15 -10.78 36.47 28.32
N SER A 16 -9.81 37.22 28.86
CA SER A 16 -8.51 36.72 29.32
C SER A 16 -8.57 36.06 30.71
N ARG A 17 -7.61 35.16 30.97
CA ARG A 17 -7.30 34.62 32.31
C ARG A 17 -6.89 35.76 33.26
N ARG A 18 -7.34 35.70 34.53
CA ARG A 18 -6.69 36.44 35.62
C ARG A 18 -6.58 35.57 36.86
N GLY A 19 -5.35 35.31 37.31
CA GLY A 19 -5.09 34.74 38.63
C GLY A 19 -5.31 35.78 39.75
N ARG A 20 -5.36 35.33 41.00
CA ARG A 20 -5.54 36.20 42.17
C ARG A 20 -4.54 35.82 43.26
N CYS A 21 -3.82 36.81 43.79
CA CYS A 21 -2.83 36.66 44.86
C CYS A 21 -2.89 37.90 45.77
N GLY A 22 -2.93 37.69 47.09
CA GLY A 22 -2.81 38.71 48.15
C GLY A 22 -3.99 39.68 48.35
N SER A 23 -4.22 40.27 49.53
CA SER A 23 -3.70 39.99 50.88
C SER A 23 -4.48 40.76 51.98
N GLN A 24 -4.39 40.34 53.24
CA GLN A 24 -4.61 41.12 54.50
C GLN A 24 -6.07 41.58 54.83
N ALA A 25 -6.51 41.77 56.09
CA ALA A 25 -6.03 41.35 57.44
C ALA A 25 -7.15 41.55 58.50
N ALA A 26 -7.00 40.98 59.72
CA ALA A 26 -7.46 41.49 61.06
C ALA A 26 -7.99 40.43 62.09
N ARG A 27 -7.05 39.79 62.82
CA ARG A 27 -6.95 39.59 64.29
C ARG A 27 -8.20 39.52 65.23
N ALA A 28 -8.35 38.41 65.96
CA ALA A 28 -8.90 38.31 67.34
C ALA A 28 -8.50 36.96 68.04
N VAL A 29 -8.71 36.82 69.35
CA VAL A 29 -8.28 35.71 70.27
C VAL A 29 -9.51 35.26 71.10
N GLY A 30 -9.72 34.05 71.65
CA GLY A 30 -9.02 32.75 71.88
C GLY A 30 -9.82 31.99 72.98
N PRO A 31 -9.35 30.96 73.72
CA PRO A 31 -8.22 30.02 73.59
C PRO A 31 -8.66 28.51 73.55
N ASP A 32 -7.68 27.59 73.49
CA ASP A 32 -7.66 26.16 73.88
C ASP A 32 -8.93 25.27 73.96
N VAL A 33 -9.04 24.30 73.03
CA VAL A 33 -9.50 22.91 73.31
C VAL A 33 -8.69 21.93 72.48
N ALA A 34 -8.10 20.92 73.10
CA ALA A 34 -7.39 19.84 72.42
C ALA A 34 -8.30 18.62 72.19
N THR A 35 -8.55 18.24 70.94
CA THR A 35 -9.11 16.91 70.61
C THR A 35 -8.70 16.43 69.20
N GLU A 36 -7.86 15.39 69.18
CA GLU A 36 -7.93 14.22 68.29
C GLU A 36 -8.06 14.41 66.75
N ALA A 37 -6.94 14.68 66.10
CA ALA A 37 -6.81 14.54 64.64
C ALA A 37 -6.49 13.09 64.23
N THR A 38 -7.52 12.30 63.88
CA THR A 38 -7.33 10.93 63.35
C THR A 38 -6.73 10.92 61.94
N ALA A 39 -5.41 10.78 61.85
CA ALA A 39 -4.69 10.68 60.58
C ALA A 39 -4.99 9.36 59.83
N ARG A 40 -6.00 9.38 58.94
CA ARG A 40 -6.25 8.27 57.99
C ARG A 40 -5.17 8.24 56.91
N SER A 41 -4.15 7.40 57.10
CA SER A 41 -3.19 7.06 56.05
C SER A 41 -3.89 6.39 54.85
N PRO A 42 -3.58 6.76 53.59
CA PRO A 42 -4.15 6.11 52.42
C PRO A 42 -3.58 4.69 52.27
N LYS A 43 -4.44 3.67 52.39
CA LYS A 43 -4.06 2.27 52.13
C LYS A 43 -3.54 2.12 50.69
N ARG A 44 -2.28 1.72 50.53
CA ARG A 44 -1.78 1.18 49.25
C ARG A 44 -2.65 -0.03 48.85
N PRO A 45 -3.13 -0.13 47.60
CA PRO A 45 -3.83 -1.34 47.15
C PRO A 45 -2.87 -2.53 47.11
N ALA A 46 -3.37 -3.69 47.54
CA ALA A 46 -2.58 -4.91 47.68
C ALA A 46 -2.10 -5.46 46.30
N PRO A 47 -0.93 -6.12 46.24
CA PRO A 47 -0.33 -6.57 44.97
C PRO A 47 -1.01 -7.80 44.33
N SER A 48 -2.08 -8.34 44.92
CA SER A 48 -2.71 -9.60 44.50
C SER A 48 -3.59 -9.50 43.24
N SER A 49 -4.15 -8.34 42.91
CA SER A 49 -5.08 -8.21 41.77
C SER A 49 -4.40 -8.37 40.40
N ARG A 50 -3.17 -7.89 40.24
CA ARG A 50 -2.49 -7.84 38.93
C ARG A 50 -2.15 -9.20 38.33
N ARG A 51 -2.06 -10.26 39.14
CA ARG A 51 -1.64 -11.60 38.67
C ARG A 51 -2.76 -12.38 37.96
N PHE A 52 -4.02 -12.12 38.30
CA PHE A 52 -5.18 -12.75 37.65
C PHE A 52 -5.70 -11.99 36.43
N GLU A 53 -5.32 -10.73 36.24
CA GLU A 53 -5.70 -9.96 35.04
C GLU A 53 -5.03 -10.47 33.75
N ALA A 54 -3.78 -10.92 33.80
CA ALA A 54 -3.06 -11.33 32.59
C ALA A 54 -3.69 -12.56 31.90
N PRO A 55 -4.00 -13.68 32.59
CA PRO A 55 -4.69 -14.82 31.97
C PRO A 55 -6.05 -14.43 31.36
N GLY A 56 -6.84 -13.59 32.06
CA GLY A 56 -8.13 -13.13 31.57
C GLY A 56 -8.03 -12.30 30.28
N ARG A 57 -7.03 -11.41 30.16
CA ARG A 57 -6.76 -10.64 28.93
C ARG A 57 -6.40 -11.55 27.75
N TRP A 58 -5.57 -12.58 27.96
CA TRP A 58 -5.23 -13.55 26.91
C TRP A 58 -6.42 -14.42 26.51
N ALA A 59 -7.26 -14.84 27.46
CA ALA A 59 -8.49 -15.58 27.17
C ALA A 59 -9.49 -14.74 26.37
N LEU A 60 -9.65 -13.45 26.68
CA LEU A 60 -10.49 -12.53 25.92
C LEU A 60 -9.96 -12.26 24.51
N LEU A 61 -8.64 -12.09 24.34
CA LEU A 61 -8.02 -11.99 23.01
C LEU A 61 -8.26 -13.27 22.19
N ALA A 62 -8.11 -14.45 22.80
CA ALA A 62 -8.38 -15.73 22.14
C ALA A 62 -9.85 -15.87 21.75
N LEU A 63 -10.79 -15.47 22.61
CA LEU A 63 -12.23 -15.45 22.32
C LEU A 63 -12.59 -14.50 21.17
N VAL A 64 -12.07 -13.27 21.19
CA VAL A 64 -12.24 -12.28 20.11
C VAL A 64 -11.68 -12.81 18.79
N THR A 65 -10.51 -13.44 18.83
CA THR A 65 -9.89 -14.04 17.65
C THR A 65 -10.73 -15.21 17.12
N LEU A 66 -11.16 -16.12 17.98
CA LEU A 66 -12.01 -17.26 17.60
C LEU A 66 -13.34 -16.80 17.00
N MET A 67 -13.98 -15.78 17.56
CA MET A 67 -15.22 -15.21 17.03
C MET A 67 -15.01 -14.55 15.66
N SER A 68 -13.89 -13.86 15.48
CA SER A 68 -13.49 -13.29 14.18
C SER A 68 -13.34 -14.39 13.12
N PHE A 69 -12.57 -15.45 13.42
CA PHE A 69 -12.41 -16.58 12.51
C PHE A 69 -13.75 -17.31 12.24
N ALA A 70 -14.56 -17.58 13.26
CA ALA A 70 -15.85 -18.24 13.13
C ALA A 70 -16.83 -17.46 12.23
N THR A 71 -16.82 -16.12 12.31
CA THR A 71 -17.68 -15.28 11.45
C THR A 71 -17.16 -15.17 10.03
N ARG A 72 -15.85 -15.00 9.81
CA ARG A 72 -15.27 -14.85 8.46
C ARG A 72 -15.24 -16.15 7.66
N PHE A 73 -15.03 -17.30 8.31
CA PHE A 73 -15.05 -18.60 7.64
C PHE A 73 -16.45 -19.21 7.51
N HIS A 74 -17.50 -18.53 7.98
CA HIS A 74 -18.87 -19.01 7.85
C HIS A 74 -19.31 -19.04 6.37
N ARG A 75 -19.59 -20.25 5.86
CA ARG A 75 -20.10 -20.51 4.48
C ARG A 75 -19.24 -19.90 3.37
N LEU A 76 -17.92 -20.01 3.49
CA LEU A 76 -16.97 -19.47 2.51
C LEU A 76 -17.09 -20.10 1.10
N ASP A 77 -17.66 -21.30 1.03
CA ASP A 77 -18.07 -22.01 -0.18
C ASP A 77 -19.22 -21.28 -0.92
N GLN A 78 -20.05 -20.51 -0.19
CA GLN A 78 -21.22 -19.83 -0.72
C GLN A 78 -20.93 -18.33 -0.94
N PRO A 79 -21.30 -17.75 -2.10
CA PRO A 79 -21.84 -18.40 -3.29
C PRO A 79 -20.77 -19.14 -4.11
N PRO A 80 -21.09 -20.27 -4.77
CA PRO A 80 -20.17 -21.04 -5.62
C PRO A 80 -20.03 -20.46 -7.04
N HIS A 81 -19.99 -19.14 -7.14
CA HIS A 81 -19.78 -18.39 -8.38
C HIS A 81 -18.95 -17.13 -8.13
N ILE A 82 -18.38 -16.57 -9.20
CA ILE A 82 -17.54 -15.36 -9.15
C ILE A 82 -18.39 -14.16 -8.69
N CYS A 83 -17.93 -13.43 -7.68
CA CYS A 83 -18.57 -12.18 -7.24
C CYS A 83 -17.69 -10.97 -7.55
N TRP A 84 -18.30 -9.92 -8.13
CA TRP A 84 -17.67 -8.60 -8.27
C TRP A 84 -16.24 -8.67 -8.88
N ASP A 85 -15.23 -8.10 -8.21
CA ASP A 85 -13.83 -8.03 -8.62
C ASP A 85 -13.03 -9.33 -8.42
N GLU A 86 -13.64 -10.43 -7.97
CA GLU A 86 -13.01 -11.76 -8.10
C GLU A 86 -12.69 -12.06 -9.58
N THR A 87 -13.46 -11.51 -10.51
CA THR A 87 -13.19 -11.50 -11.96
C THR A 87 -11.80 -10.91 -12.31
N HIS A 88 -11.35 -9.89 -11.58
CA HIS A 88 -10.06 -9.25 -11.80
C HIS A 88 -8.95 -9.95 -11.04
N PHE A 89 -9.10 -10.12 -9.72
CA PHE A 89 -7.99 -10.60 -8.88
C PHE A 89 -7.77 -12.11 -8.94
N GLY A 90 -8.84 -12.89 -9.14
CA GLY A 90 -8.72 -14.32 -9.43
C GLY A 90 -8.00 -14.57 -10.75
N LYS A 91 -8.36 -13.84 -11.81
CA LYS A 91 -7.68 -13.86 -13.13
C LYS A 91 -6.19 -13.54 -13.02
N MET A 92 -5.84 -12.51 -12.24
CA MET A 92 -4.46 -12.14 -11.99
C MET A 92 -3.71 -13.23 -11.19
N GLY A 93 -4.38 -13.89 -10.22
CA GLY A 93 -3.85 -15.08 -9.55
C GLY A 93 -3.52 -16.21 -10.52
N SER A 94 -4.43 -16.51 -11.45
CA SER A 94 -4.23 -17.50 -12.52
C SER A 94 -3.03 -17.14 -13.41
N TYR A 95 -2.82 -15.86 -13.73
CA TYR A 95 -1.66 -15.41 -14.51
C TYR A 95 -0.31 -15.66 -13.80
N TYR A 96 -0.24 -15.54 -12.46
CA TYR A 96 0.98 -15.91 -11.72
C TYR A 96 1.28 -17.41 -11.78
N ILE A 97 0.25 -18.25 -11.66
CA ILE A 97 0.38 -19.71 -11.74
C ILE A 97 0.84 -20.12 -13.16
N ASN A 98 0.20 -19.56 -14.19
CA ASN A 98 0.55 -19.83 -15.58
C ASN A 98 1.85 -19.16 -16.04
N ARG A 99 2.39 -18.21 -15.26
CA ARG A 99 3.55 -17.34 -15.55
C ARG A 99 3.38 -16.38 -16.74
N THR A 100 2.15 -16.05 -17.08
CA THR A 100 1.81 -15.18 -18.23
C THR A 100 1.79 -13.72 -17.82
N PHE A 101 2.57 -12.88 -18.49
CA PHE A 101 2.70 -11.47 -18.16
C PHE A 101 1.40 -10.68 -18.39
N PHE A 102 1.08 -9.78 -17.45
CA PHE A 102 -0.09 -8.91 -17.51
C PHE A 102 0.25 -7.53 -16.96
N PHE A 103 -0.53 -6.53 -17.36
CA PHE A 103 -0.46 -5.17 -16.85
C PHE A 103 -1.64 -4.92 -15.89
N ASP A 104 -1.38 -4.22 -14.78
CA ASP A 104 -2.40 -3.73 -13.86
C ASP A 104 -1.96 -2.42 -13.19
N VAL A 105 -2.93 -1.64 -12.73
CA VAL A 105 -2.71 -0.34 -12.05
C VAL A 105 -2.23 -0.49 -10.60
N HIS A 106 -2.53 -1.59 -9.92
CA HIS A 106 -2.12 -1.81 -8.54
C HIS A 106 -0.78 -2.56 -8.45
N PRO A 107 0.05 -2.27 -7.43
CA PRO A 107 1.25 -3.05 -7.15
C PRO A 107 1.00 -4.58 -6.96
N PRO A 108 2.05 -5.42 -7.12
CA PRO A 108 1.85 -6.85 -7.38
C PRO A 108 1.66 -7.73 -6.14
N LEU A 109 2.03 -7.29 -4.92
CA LEU A 109 2.14 -8.17 -3.74
C LEU A 109 0.84 -8.92 -3.43
N GLY A 110 -0.29 -8.21 -3.35
CA GLY A 110 -1.56 -8.83 -2.96
C GLY A 110 -2.03 -9.88 -3.99
N LYS A 111 -1.78 -9.63 -5.27
CA LYS A 111 -2.11 -10.57 -6.35
C LYS A 111 -1.18 -11.79 -6.35
N MET A 112 0.11 -11.58 -6.07
CA MET A 112 1.07 -12.67 -5.88
C MET A 112 0.67 -13.55 -4.69
N LEU A 113 0.21 -12.96 -3.59
CA LEU A 113 -0.27 -13.68 -2.41
C LEU A 113 -1.55 -14.48 -2.72
N ILE A 114 -2.50 -13.92 -3.49
CA ILE A 114 -3.68 -14.66 -3.98
C ILE A 114 -3.27 -15.83 -4.89
N GLY A 115 -2.35 -15.61 -5.84
CA GLY A 115 -1.82 -16.66 -6.71
C GLY A 115 -1.10 -17.77 -5.92
N LEU A 116 -0.31 -17.39 -4.92
CA LEU A 116 0.36 -18.31 -4.00
C LEU A 116 -0.65 -19.12 -3.17
N ALA A 117 -1.68 -18.47 -2.61
CA ALA A 117 -2.74 -19.14 -1.87
C ALA A 117 -3.47 -20.18 -2.75
N GLY A 118 -3.81 -19.82 -3.98
CA GLY A 118 -4.39 -20.74 -4.96
C GLY A 118 -3.47 -21.93 -5.26
N TYR A 119 -2.20 -21.67 -5.57
CA TYR A 119 -1.22 -22.71 -5.86
C TYR A 119 -1.05 -23.70 -4.68
N LEU A 120 -0.93 -23.18 -3.46
CA LEU A 120 -0.83 -24.01 -2.25
C LEU A 120 -2.11 -24.79 -1.93
N SER A 121 -3.28 -24.32 -2.39
CA SER A 121 -4.56 -25.03 -2.25
C SER A 121 -4.89 -25.97 -3.42
N GLY A 122 -3.98 -26.15 -4.39
CA GLY A 122 -4.20 -27.03 -5.54
C GLY A 122 -4.99 -26.43 -6.70
N TYR A 123 -5.15 -25.10 -6.76
CA TYR A 123 -5.68 -24.44 -7.95
C TYR A 123 -4.63 -24.41 -9.06
N ASP A 124 -5.05 -24.80 -10.26
CA ASP A 124 -4.22 -25.07 -11.44
C ASP A 124 -4.02 -23.87 -12.37
N GLY A 125 -4.76 -22.77 -12.17
CA GLY A 125 -4.70 -21.59 -13.02
C GLY A 125 -5.51 -21.67 -14.31
N THR A 126 -6.33 -22.72 -14.53
CA THR A 126 -7.03 -22.91 -15.80
C THR A 126 -8.40 -22.23 -15.86
N PHE A 127 -9.05 -22.00 -14.72
CA PHE A 127 -10.38 -21.37 -14.65
C PHE A 127 -10.40 -19.95 -15.23
N LEU A 128 -11.33 -19.70 -16.15
CA LEU A 128 -11.47 -18.43 -16.85
C LEU A 128 -12.39 -17.49 -16.08
N PHE A 129 -11.81 -16.67 -15.22
CA PHE A 129 -12.48 -15.54 -14.57
C PHE A 129 -12.93 -14.50 -15.62
N GLN A 130 -14.16 -14.61 -16.14
CA GLN A 130 -14.70 -13.70 -17.15
C GLN A 130 -15.73 -12.71 -16.58
N LYS A 131 -16.80 -13.20 -15.94
CA LYS A 131 -17.94 -12.38 -15.51
C LYS A 131 -18.44 -12.77 -14.12
N PRO A 132 -19.02 -11.83 -13.35
CA PRO A 132 -19.71 -12.17 -12.11
C PRO A 132 -20.90 -13.11 -12.42
N GLY A 133 -21.06 -14.15 -11.62
CA GLY A 133 -22.08 -15.19 -11.81
C GLY A 133 -21.60 -16.47 -12.50
N ASP A 134 -20.41 -16.47 -13.12
CA ASP A 134 -19.80 -17.69 -13.65
C ASP A 134 -19.51 -18.67 -12.49
N LYS A 135 -19.87 -19.95 -12.66
CA LYS A 135 -19.68 -20.98 -11.60
C LYS A 135 -18.25 -21.51 -11.64
N TYR A 136 -17.70 -21.84 -10.47
CA TYR A 136 -16.33 -22.39 -10.34
C TYR A 136 -16.19 -23.86 -10.75
N GLU A 137 -17.31 -24.56 -10.98
CA GLU A 137 -17.37 -25.98 -11.38
C GLU A 137 -16.49 -26.89 -10.51
N HIS A 138 -15.40 -27.43 -11.07
CA HIS A 138 -14.49 -28.34 -10.37
C HIS A 138 -13.19 -27.68 -9.87
N HIS A 139 -13.01 -26.36 -10.04
CA HIS A 139 -11.77 -25.67 -9.70
C HIS A 139 -11.68 -25.25 -8.23
N SER A 140 -10.50 -25.39 -7.63
CA SER A 140 -10.27 -25.18 -6.20
C SER A 140 -10.12 -23.70 -5.78
N TYR A 141 -11.17 -22.89 -5.96
CA TYR A 141 -11.19 -21.46 -5.57
C TYR A 141 -11.12 -21.21 -4.05
N LEU A 142 -11.55 -22.18 -3.24
CA LEU A 142 -11.79 -21.98 -1.81
C LEU A 142 -10.54 -21.58 -1.01
N GLY A 143 -9.34 -21.99 -1.44
CA GLY A 143 -8.09 -21.59 -0.78
C GLY A 143 -7.75 -20.10 -0.96
N MET A 144 -8.10 -19.50 -2.10
CA MET A 144 -7.94 -18.06 -2.31
C MET A 144 -8.88 -17.26 -1.42
N ARG A 145 -10.17 -17.64 -1.36
CA ARG A 145 -11.13 -17.06 -0.40
C ARG A 145 -10.68 -17.28 1.04
N GLY A 146 -10.17 -18.47 1.36
CA GLY A 146 -9.66 -18.83 2.69
C GLY A 146 -8.50 -17.98 3.15
N PHE A 147 -7.60 -17.62 2.23
CA PHE A 147 -6.50 -16.70 2.51
C PHE A 147 -6.98 -15.26 2.76
N CYS A 148 -7.92 -14.75 1.95
CA CYS A 148 -8.55 -13.44 2.19
C CYS A 148 -9.30 -13.42 3.53
N ALA A 149 -10.06 -14.47 3.84
CA ALA A 149 -10.80 -14.61 5.09
C ALA A 149 -9.86 -14.73 6.30
N PHE A 150 -8.72 -15.41 6.16
CA PHE A 150 -7.67 -15.50 7.19
C PHE A 150 -7.10 -14.12 7.53
N LEU A 151 -6.68 -13.36 6.53
CA LEU A 151 -6.13 -12.01 6.74
C LEU A 151 -7.21 -11.03 7.24
N GLY A 152 -8.43 -11.14 6.72
CA GLY A 152 -9.59 -10.38 7.18
C GLY A 152 -10.00 -10.71 8.62
N ALA A 153 -9.82 -11.95 9.07
CA ALA A 153 -10.06 -12.35 10.45
C ALA A 153 -9.01 -11.78 11.43
N LEU A 154 -7.78 -11.49 10.98
CA LEU A 154 -6.74 -10.88 11.80
C LEU A 154 -6.94 -9.37 12.03
N LEU A 155 -7.80 -8.70 11.25
CA LEU A 155 -8.13 -7.27 11.42
C LEU A 155 -8.71 -6.97 12.81
N ILE A 156 -9.58 -7.86 13.30
CA ILE A 156 -10.30 -7.69 14.57
C ILE A 156 -9.39 -7.79 15.80
N PRO A 157 -8.55 -8.83 15.98
CA PRO A 157 -7.58 -8.85 17.08
C PRO A 157 -6.54 -7.72 16.96
N PHE A 158 -6.18 -7.28 15.75
CA PHE A 158 -5.30 -6.10 15.61
C PHE A 158 -5.98 -4.81 16.08
N ALA A 159 -7.23 -4.57 15.71
CA ALA A 159 -8.00 -3.41 16.18
C ALA A 159 -8.24 -3.46 17.69
N TYR A 160 -8.60 -4.62 18.24
CA TYR A 160 -8.72 -4.86 19.69
C TYR A 160 -7.42 -4.51 20.42
N LEU A 161 -6.28 -5.05 19.97
CA LEU A 161 -4.98 -4.77 20.59
C LEU A 161 -4.55 -3.31 20.46
N THR A 162 -4.88 -2.66 19.33
CA THR A 162 -4.56 -1.24 19.09
C THR A 162 -5.35 -0.34 20.03
N VAL A 163 -6.67 -0.55 20.15
CA VAL A 163 -7.52 0.23 21.07
C VAL A 163 -7.22 -0.09 22.53
N LEU A 164 -6.92 -1.35 22.87
CA LEU A 164 -6.50 -1.72 24.23
C LEU A 164 -5.21 -0.99 24.64
N GLU A 165 -4.23 -0.90 23.73
CA GLU A 165 -2.96 -0.23 24.01
C GLU A 165 -3.12 1.31 24.10
N LEU A 166 -3.94 1.92 23.23
CA LEU A 166 -4.17 3.38 23.24
C LEU A 166 -5.06 3.85 24.40
N SER A 167 -6.13 3.12 24.71
CA SER A 167 -7.12 3.52 25.72
C SER A 167 -6.84 2.96 27.12
N GLN A 168 -6.03 1.90 27.22
CA GLN A 168 -5.84 1.09 28.43
C GLN A 168 -7.17 0.53 29.01
N SER A 169 -8.25 0.54 28.22
CA SER A 169 -9.61 0.23 28.64
C SER A 169 -10.12 -1.05 27.97
N LEU A 170 -10.31 -2.10 28.76
CA LEU A 170 -10.81 -3.39 28.29
C LEU A 170 -12.23 -3.29 27.66
N PRO A 171 -13.21 -2.56 28.26
CA PRO A 171 -14.51 -2.35 27.62
C PRO A 171 -14.43 -1.64 26.27
N ALA A 172 -13.55 -0.65 26.11
CA ALA A 172 -13.40 0.07 24.85
C ALA A 172 -12.84 -0.86 23.75
N ALA A 173 -11.82 -1.64 24.07
CA ALA A 173 -11.25 -2.62 23.15
C ALA A 173 -12.27 -3.71 22.74
N LEU A 174 -13.05 -4.24 23.69
CA LEU A 174 -14.11 -5.20 23.42
C LEU A 174 -15.23 -4.60 22.56
N LEU A 175 -15.60 -3.33 22.77
CA LEU A 175 -16.58 -2.63 21.93
C LEU A 175 -16.07 -2.48 20.49
N THR A 176 -14.82 -2.06 20.28
CA THR A 176 -14.22 -1.99 18.94
C THR A 176 -14.18 -3.37 18.27
N ALA A 177 -13.82 -4.42 19.01
CA ALA A 177 -13.82 -5.77 18.48
C ALA A 177 -15.22 -6.22 18.06
N ALA A 178 -16.25 -5.97 18.88
CA ALA A 178 -17.63 -6.29 18.56
C ALA A 178 -18.13 -5.53 17.32
N LEU A 179 -17.90 -4.21 17.24
CA LEU A 179 -18.29 -3.38 16.11
C LEU A 179 -17.70 -3.91 14.79
N LEU A 180 -16.40 -4.21 14.74
CA LEU A 180 -15.76 -4.76 13.53
C LEU A 180 -16.12 -6.23 13.26
N THR A 181 -16.47 -7.00 14.29
CA THR A 181 -16.94 -8.38 14.11
C THR A 181 -18.29 -8.42 13.42
N PHE A 182 -19.22 -7.53 13.80
CA PHE A 182 -20.58 -7.48 13.28
C PHE A 182 -20.79 -6.47 12.13
N ASP A 183 -19.73 -5.77 11.69
CA ASP A 183 -19.75 -4.96 10.47
C ASP A 183 -19.87 -5.85 9.22
N THR A 184 -21.01 -5.73 8.54
CA THR A 184 -21.35 -6.48 7.33
C THR A 184 -20.46 -6.11 6.13
N GLY A 185 -19.95 -4.87 6.06
CA GLY A 185 -19.02 -4.43 5.02
C GLY A 185 -17.65 -5.07 5.17
N CYS A 186 -17.10 -5.03 6.39
CA CYS A 186 -15.84 -5.71 6.72
C CYS A 186 -15.94 -7.23 6.56
N LEU A 187 -17.07 -7.83 6.98
CA LEU A 187 -17.36 -9.26 6.76
C LEU A 187 -17.35 -9.60 5.27
N THR A 188 -18.23 -8.99 4.47
CA THR A 188 -18.38 -9.34 3.04
C THR A 188 -17.08 -9.16 2.27
N LEU A 189 -16.38 -8.03 2.42
CA LEU A 189 -15.10 -7.81 1.75
C LEU A 189 -14.04 -8.86 2.10
N SER A 190 -14.04 -9.38 3.34
CA SER A 190 -13.05 -10.38 3.77
C SER A 190 -13.24 -11.79 3.17
N GLN A 191 -14.44 -12.14 2.71
CA GLN A 191 -14.75 -13.51 2.28
C GLN A 191 -14.43 -13.80 0.80
N TYR A 192 -14.31 -12.76 -0.03
CA TYR A 192 -14.08 -12.88 -1.47
C TYR A 192 -12.60 -12.73 -1.86
N ILE A 193 -12.25 -13.17 -3.08
CA ILE A 193 -10.92 -13.04 -3.67
C ILE A 193 -10.66 -11.56 -4.06
N LEU A 194 -10.40 -10.72 -3.05
CA LEU A 194 -10.18 -9.29 -3.18
C LEU A 194 -8.80 -8.87 -2.65
N LEU A 195 -8.27 -7.74 -3.12
CA LEU A 195 -7.04 -7.15 -2.57
C LEU A 195 -7.28 -6.44 -1.23
N ASP A 196 -8.48 -5.95 -0.98
CA ASP A 196 -8.77 -5.07 0.16
C ASP A 196 -8.59 -5.76 1.54
N PRO A 197 -8.89 -7.06 1.76
CA PRO A 197 -8.54 -7.75 3.00
C PRO A 197 -7.04 -7.80 3.28
N ILE A 198 -6.23 -7.98 2.22
CA ILE A 198 -4.76 -8.02 2.29
C ILE A 198 -4.22 -6.62 2.59
N LEU A 199 -4.78 -5.60 1.95
CA LEU A 199 -4.45 -4.19 2.19
C LEU A 199 -4.79 -3.78 3.63
N MET A 200 -6.02 -4.06 4.08
CA MET A 200 -6.48 -3.77 5.44
C MET A 200 -5.62 -4.49 6.48
N PHE A 201 -5.19 -5.72 6.19
CA PHE A 201 -4.28 -6.47 7.08
C PHE A 201 -2.96 -5.72 7.28
N PHE A 202 -2.30 -5.30 6.21
CA PHE A 202 -1.05 -4.54 6.32
C PHE A 202 -1.24 -3.16 6.96
N ILE A 203 -2.35 -2.46 6.69
CA ILE A 203 -2.68 -1.17 7.33
C ILE A 203 -2.88 -1.35 8.85
N MET A 204 -3.70 -2.33 9.26
CA MET A 204 -3.95 -2.60 10.69
C MET A 204 -2.71 -3.11 11.40
N ALA A 205 -1.91 -3.96 10.75
CA ALA A 205 -0.64 -4.44 11.27
C ALA A 205 0.39 -3.30 11.43
N ALA A 206 0.46 -2.36 10.47
CA ALA A 206 1.29 -1.17 10.58
C ALA A 206 0.84 -0.25 11.73
N MET A 207 -0.47 0.02 11.87
CA MET A 207 -1.02 0.79 12.99
C MET A 207 -0.72 0.14 14.35
N LEU A 208 -0.97 -1.17 14.48
CA LEU A 208 -0.64 -1.91 15.71
C LEU A 208 0.86 -1.87 16.02
N SER A 209 1.70 -2.07 15.00
CA SER A 209 3.16 -2.05 15.17
C SER A 209 3.68 -0.68 15.59
N MET A 210 3.16 0.41 14.98
CA MET A 210 3.45 1.79 15.37
C MET A 210 3.04 2.06 16.83
N VAL A 211 1.83 1.65 17.23
CA VAL A 211 1.34 1.85 18.60
C VAL A 211 2.16 1.05 19.62
N LYS A 212 2.52 -0.21 19.32
CA LYS A 212 3.40 -1.03 20.18
C LYS A 212 4.83 -0.49 20.25
N TYR A 213 5.33 0.06 19.16
CA TYR A 213 6.60 0.78 19.10
C TYR A 213 6.56 2.03 20.00
N ASN A 214 5.50 2.84 19.94
CA ASN A 214 5.30 4.02 20.80
C ASN A 214 5.22 3.62 22.29
N SER A 215 4.52 2.54 22.65
CA SER A 215 4.50 2.02 24.03
C SER A 215 5.89 1.59 24.54
N CYS A 216 6.80 1.23 23.62
CA CYS A 216 8.20 0.90 23.93
C CYS A 216 9.11 2.14 24.01
N ALA A 217 8.61 3.37 23.88
CA ALA A 217 9.42 4.60 23.92
C ALA A 217 10.24 4.75 25.22
N ASN A 218 9.76 4.22 26.34
CA ASN A 218 10.48 4.20 27.63
C ASN A 218 11.73 3.29 27.64
N ARG A 219 11.95 2.47 26.60
CA ARG A 219 13.10 1.55 26.47
C ARG A 219 13.66 1.61 25.03
N PRO A 220 14.20 2.77 24.61
CA PRO A 220 14.71 2.97 23.26
C PRO A 220 15.85 2.00 22.95
N PHE A 221 15.99 1.61 21.68
CA PHE A 221 17.00 0.66 21.17
C PHE A 221 16.96 -0.76 21.77
N SER A 222 15.96 -1.10 22.59
CA SER A 222 15.76 -2.47 23.07
C SER A 222 15.34 -3.42 21.94
N ALA A 223 15.56 -4.73 22.11
CA ALA A 223 15.12 -5.75 21.14
C ALA A 223 13.63 -5.65 20.74
N PRO A 224 12.65 -5.50 21.66
CA PRO A 224 11.26 -5.30 21.26
C PRO A 224 11.03 -3.97 20.53
N TRP A 225 11.75 -2.90 20.87
CA TRP A 225 11.65 -1.62 20.16
C TRP A 225 12.08 -1.75 18.69
N TRP A 226 13.21 -2.42 18.42
CA TRP A 226 13.67 -2.72 17.07
C TRP A 226 12.73 -3.67 16.32
N LEU A 227 12.16 -4.67 17.01
CA LEU A 227 11.19 -5.59 16.42
C LEU A 227 9.94 -4.84 15.93
N TRP A 228 9.30 -4.04 16.78
CA TRP A 228 8.10 -3.29 16.40
C TRP A 228 8.38 -2.20 15.37
N LEU A 229 9.53 -1.52 15.44
CA LEU A 229 9.94 -0.54 14.44
C LEU A 229 10.16 -1.19 13.06
N SER A 230 10.86 -2.32 13.00
CA SER A 230 11.12 -3.04 11.75
C SER A 230 9.84 -3.66 11.18
N LEU A 231 8.98 -4.22 12.04
CA LEU A 231 7.68 -4.76 11.66
C LEU A 231 6.74 -3.66 11.11
N THR A 232 6.80 -2.45 11.67
CA THR A 232 6.11 -1.28 11.10
C THR A 232 6.58 -1.04 9.66
N GLY A 233 7.90 -1.03 9.42
CA GLY A 233 8.48 -0.93 8.07
C GLY A 233 8.01 -2.02 7.11
N VAL A 234 8.07 -3.29 7.52
CA VAL A 234 7.60 -4.42 6.70
C VAL A 234 6.11 -4.26 6.34
N ASN A 235 5.27 -3.86 7.28
CA ASN A 235 3.84 -3.67 7.04
C ASN A 235 3.54 -2.44 6.16
N LEU A 236 4.32 -1.36 6.27
CA LEU A 236 4.22 -0.21 5.34
C LEU A 236 4.58 -0.63 3.90
N ALA A 237 5.63 -1.44 3.74
CA ALA A 237 6.00 -2.03 2.45
C ALA A 237 4.88 -2.92 1.89
N GLY A 238 4.27 -3.73 2.75
CA GLY A 238 3.15 -4.59 2.42
C GLY A 238 1.93 -3.79 1.93
N ALA A 239 1.53 -2.75 2.67
CA ALA A 239 0.41 -1.89 2.30
C ALA A 239 0.63 -1.21 0.93
N LEU A 240 1.80 -0.60 0.72
CA LEU A 240 2.18 0.01 -0.55
C LEU A 240 2.28 -1.02 -1.69
N GLY A 241 2.80 -2.21 -1.40
CA GLY A 241 2.95 -3.33 -2.33
C GLY A 241 1.64 -3.99 -2.75
N VAL A 242 0.53 -3.74 -2.05
CA VAL A 242 -0.82 -4.19 -2.42
C VAL A 242 -1.57 -3.12 -3.23
N LYS A 243 -1.64 -1.87 -2.74
CA LYS A 243 -2.44 -0.78 -3.36
C LYS A 243 -1.88 0.57 -2.94
N PHE A 244 -1.82 1.55 -3.85
CA PHE A 244 -1.31 2.90 -3.53
C PHE A 244 -2.09 3.66 -2.45
N VAL A 245 -3.31 3.21 -2.10
CA VAL A 245 -4.05 3.66 -0.90
C VAL A 245 -3.23 3.46 0.39
N GLY A 246 -2.30 2.50 0.41
CA GLY A 246 -1.30 2.32 1.47
C GLY A 246 -0.39 3.54 1.72
N LEU A 247 -0.36 4.54 0.83
CA LEU A 247 0.34 5.79 1.09
C LEU A 247 -0.25 6.54 2.30
N PHE A 248 -1.56 6.43 2.58
CA PHE A 248 -2.16 7.11 3.73
C PHE A 248 -1.65 6.59 5.08
N ILE A 249 -1.37 5.28 5.21
CA ILE A 249 -0.77 4.73 6.42
C ILE A 249 0.71 5.12 6.55
N ILE A 250 1.44 5.24 5.43
CA ILE A 250 2.81 5.80 5.43
C ILE A 250 2.80 7.26 5.93
N LEU A 251 1.85 8.08 5.47
CA LEU A 251 1.70 9.46 5.95
C LEU A 251 1.36 9.53 7.44
N GLN A 252 0.45 8.66 7.93
CA GLN A 252 0.08 8.62 9.35
C GLN A 252 1.27 8.20 10.24
N VAL A 253 2.01 7.15 9.87
CA VAL A 253 3.22 6.73 10.59
C VAL A 253 4.31 7.79 10.49
N GLY A 254 4.47 8.43 9.33
CA GLY A 254 5.39 9.55 9.11
C GLY A 254 5.08 10.72 10.04
N TRP A 255 3.82 11.12 10.15
CA TRP A 255 3.37 12.21 11.05
C TRP A 255 3.65 11.89 12.52
N ASN A 256 3.31 10.68 13.00
CA ASN A 256 3.67 10.22 14.34
C ASN A 256 5.20 10.28 14.56
N THR A 257 5.97 9.80 13.59
CA THR A 257 7.43 9.76 13.63
C THR A 257 8.06 11.15 13.68
N LEU A 258 7.49 12.13 12.95
CA LEU A 258 7.89 13.54 13.01
C LEU A 258 7.57 14.14 14.38
N SER A 259 6.38 13.89 14.94
CA SER A 259 5.99 14.34 16.29
C SER A 259 6.92 13.79 17.37
N ASP A 260 7.24 12.49 17.31
CA ASP A 260 8.21 11.85 18.21
C ASP A 260 9.59 12.53 18.11
N LEU A 261 10.10 12.70 16.89
CA LEU A 261 11.42 13.29 16.66
C LEU A 261 11.48 14.74 17.13
N TRP A 262 10.38 15.49 16.98
CA TRP A 262 10.25 16.85 17.50
C TRP A 262 10.33 16.89 19.04
N HIS A 263 9.62 15.98 19.73
CA HIS A 263 9.70 15.86 21.18
C HIS A 263 11.09 15.40 21.66
N LEU A 264 11.72 14.45 20.98
CA LEU A 264 13.09 14.01 21.29
C LEU A 264 14.14 15.11 21.06
N PHE A 265 13.93 15.98 20.07
CA PHE A 265 14.81 17.12 19.81
C PHE A 265 14.65 18.23 20.86
N GLY A 266 13.46 18.39 21.43
CA GLY A 266 13.17 19.34 22.50
C GLY A 266 13.64 18.91 23.90
N ASP A 267 14.05 17.65 24.10
CA ASP A 267 14.52 17.16 25.39
C ASP A 267 16.01 17.47 25.62
N LEU A 268 16.27 18.53 26.38
CA LEU A 268 17.61 19.01 26.72
C LEU A 268 18.45 18.01 27.54
N ASN A 269 17.85 16.92 28.05
CA ASN A 269 18.58 15.87 28.77
C ASN A 269 19.23 14.84 27.82
N LEU A 270 18.86 14.83 26.53
CA LEU A 270 19.35 13.86 25.55
C LEU A 270 20.59 14.38 24.81
N SER A 271 21.61 13.52 24.69
CA SER A 271 22.76 13.83 23.85
C SER A 271 22.37 13.90 22.36
N MET A 272 22.98 14.81 21.60
CA MET A 272 22.79 14.92 20.15
C MET A 272 23.12 13.61 19.41
N VAL A 273 24.04 12.80 19.95
CA VAL A 273 24.37 11.46 19.41
C VAL A 273 23.19 10.48 19.58
N THR A 274 22.46 10.57 20.70
CA THR A 274 21.24 9.77 20.95
C THR A 274 20.13 10.16 19.99
N VAL A 275 19.93 11.47 19.75
CA VAL A 275 18.96 11.98 18.77
C VAL A 275 19.34 11.53 17.35
N GLY A 276 20.62 11.62 16.97
CA GLY A 276 21.15 11.11 15.71
C GLY A 276 20.87 9.61 15.51
N LYS A 277 21.17 8.77 16.50
CA LYS A 277 20.82 7.34 16.47
C LYS A 277 19.32 7.10 16.28
N HIS A 278 18.48 7.90 16.93
CA HIS A 278 17.03 7.81 16.83
C HIS A 278 16.49 8.19 15.45
N LEU A 279 17.12 9.16 14.78
CA LEU A 279 16.84 9.52 13.39
C LEU A 279 17.29 8.41 12.43
N THR A 280 18.54 7.95 12.54
CA THR A 280 19.08 6.89 11.67
C THR A 280 18.28 5.60 11.75
N ALA A 281 17.89 5.16 12.95
CA ALA A 281 17.07 3.97 13.13
C ALA A 281 15.70 4.08 12.43
N ARG A 282 15.04 5.25 12.55
CA ARG A 282 13.76 5.52 11.87
C ARG A 282 13.92 5.57 10.35
N VAL A 283 14.96 6.23 9.83
CA VAL A 283 15.24 6.29 8.38
C VAL A 283 15.48 4.88 7.81
N LEU A 284 16.29 4.05 8.50
CA LEU A 284 16.55 2.68 8.06
C LEU A 284 15.28 1.82 8.05
N CYS A 285 14.52 1.81 9.14
CA CYS A 285 13.36 0.92 9.26
C CYS A 285 12.08 1.43 8.58
N LEU A 286 11.88 2.74 8.43
CA LEU A 286 10.64 3.34 7.90
C LEU A 286 10.77 3.93 6.49
N ILE A 287 11.99 4.02 5.93
CA ILE A 287 12.22 4.50 4.56
C ILE A 287 13.02 3.46 3.75
N VAL A 288 14.22 3.09 4.19
CA VAL A 288 15.10 2.19 3.42
C VAL A 288 14.53 0.78 3.34
N LEU A 289 14.11 0.19 4.47
CA LEU A 289 13.52 -1.15 4.53
C LEU A 289 12.23 -1.26 3.69
N PRO A 290 11.24 -0.35 3.78
CA PRO A 290 10.05 -0.43 2.93
C PRO A 290 10.36 -0.29 1.44
N LEU A 291 11.28 0.59 1.06
CA LEU A 291 11.68 0.76 -0.34
C LEU A 291 12.39 -0.49 -0.89
N ALA A 292 13.26 -1.11 -0.09
CA ALA A 292 13.93 -2.37 -0.45
C ALA A 292 12.94 -3.53 -0.62
N LEU A 293 11.95 -3.66 0.27
CA LEU A 293 10.90 -4.68 0.16
C LEU A 293 9.95 -4.43 -1.01
N TYR A 294 9.61 -3.17 -1.30
CA TYR A 294 8.79 -2.81 -2.46
C TYR A 294 9.50 -3.15 -3.78
N THR A 295 10.78 -2.77 -3.92
CA THR A 295 11.58 -3.11 -5.11
C THR A 295 11.81 -4.62 -5.24
N ALA A 296 12.07 -5.34 -4.14
CA ALA A 296 12.17 -6.80 -4.13
C ALA A 296 10.85 -7.46 -4.59
N THR A 297 9.70 -6.93 -4.19
CA THR A 297 8.39 -7.46 -4.65
C THR A 297 8.25 -7.34 -6.17
N TYR A 298 8.62 -6.20 -6.76
CA TYR A 298 8.62 -6.03 -8.21
C TYR A 298 9.65 -6.92 -8.92
N ALA A 299 10.83 -7.12 -8.33
CA ALA A 299 11.82 -8.07 -8.85
C ALA A 299 11.24 -9.50 -8.93
N VAL A 300 10.59 -9.98 -7.86
CA VAL A 300 9.92 -11.29 -7.86
C VAL A 300 8.77 -11.34 -8.88
N HIS A 301 7.95 -10.29 -9.00
CA HIS A 301 6.88 -10.20 -10.01
C HIS A 301 7.42 -10.41 -11.44
N PHE A 302 8.50 -9.71 -11.83
CA PHE A 302 9.11 -9.87 -13.15
C PHE A 302 9.86 -11.21 -13.33
N MET A 303 10.38 -11.81 -12.25
CA MET A 303 10.99 -13.15 -12.31
C MET A 303 9.96 -14.27 -12.48
N VAL A 304 8.77 -14.12 -11.88
CA VAL A 304 7.70 -15.13 -11.96
C VAL A 304 6.98 -15.06 -13.31
N LEU A 305 6.68 -13.87 -13.83
CA LEU A 305 5.94 -13.67 -15.08
C LEU A 305 6.88 -13.66 -16.30
N ASN A 306 7.31 -14.85 -16.73
CA ASN A 306 8.32 -15.02 -17.78
C ASN A 306 7.77 -15.40 -19.18
N LYS A 307 6.44 -15.50 -19.35
CA LYS A 307 5.78 -15.74 -20.65
C LYS A 307 5.02 -14.51 -21.14
N SER A 308 4.84 -14.39 -22.44
CA SER A 308 3.96 -13.40 -23.08
C SER A 308 2.51 -13.54 -22.58
N GLY A 309 1.76 -12.44 -22.63
CA GLY A 309 0.39 -12.36 -22.17
C GLY A 309 -0.23 -10.98 -22.43
N PRO A 310 -1.52 -10.77 -22.13
CA PRO A 310 -2.33 -9.69 -22.70
C PRO A 310 -1.98 -8.26 -22.23
N GLY A 311 -0.91 -8.09 -21.45
CA GLY A 311 -0.38 -6.79 -21.05
C GLY A 311 1.01 -6.45 -21.58
N ASP A 312 1.68 -7.35 -22.31
CA ASP A 312 3.05 -7.10 -22.78
C ASP A 312 3.15 -5.99 -23.84
N GLY A 313 2.10 -5.81 -24.65
CA GLY A 313 1.94 -4.76 -25.65
C GLY A 313 2.16 -3.32 -25.15
N PHE A 314 1.96 -3.07 -23.85
CA PHE A 314 2.16 -1.77 -23.20
C PHE A 314 3.61 -1.50 -22.75
N PHE A 315 4.54 -2.42 -23.00
CA PHE A 315 5.95 -2.29 -22.62
C PHE A 315 6.86 -2.03 -23.82
N SER A 316 8.13 -1.70 -23.54
CA SER A 316 9.15 -1.53 -24.58
C SER A 316 9.42 -2.85 -25.31
N SER A 317 9.80 -2.78 -26.58
CA SER A 317 10.12 -3.98 -27.37
C SER A 317 11.29 -4.79 -26.76
N ALA A 318 12.23 -4.11 -26.08
CA ALA A 318 13.31 -4.74 -25.34
C ALA A 318 12.83 -5.54 -24.10
N PHE A 319 11.70 -5.16 -23.49
CA PHE A 319 11.05 -5.95 -22.45
C PHE A 319 10.25 -7.12 -23.06
N GLN A 320 9.48 -6.86 -24.12
CA GLN A 320 8.71 -7.89 -24.85
C GLN A 320 9.62 -9.03 -25.36
N ALA A 321 10.81 -8.72 -25.87
CA ALA A 321 11.79 -9.70 -26.33
C ALA A 321 12.34 -10.62 -25.21
N ARG A 322 12.18 -10.26 -23.92
CA ARG A 322 12.55 -11.13 -22.79
C ARG A 322 11.46 -12.14 -22.43
N LEU A 323 10.22 -11.93 -22.86
CA LEU A 323 9.09 -12.78 -22.53
C LEU A 323 9.00 -13.97 -23.49
N SER A 324 9.07 -15.19 -22.94
CA SER A 324 8.93 -16.42 -23.73
C SER A 324 7.56 -16.49 -24.42
N GLY A 325 7.55 -16.87 -25.70
CA GLY A 325 6.34 -16.90 -26.54
C GLY A 325 5.91 -15.56 -27.16
N ASN A 326 6.62 -14.45 -26.93
CA ASN A 326 6.42 -13.23 -27.71
C ASN A 326 7.08 -13.36 -29.10
N ASN A 327 6.51 -12.76 -30.15
CA ASN A 327 7.10 -12.78 -31.51
C ASN A 327 8.47 -12.09 -31.61
N LEU A 328 8.80 -11.19 -30.69
CA LEU A 328 10.11 -10.54 -30.57
C LEU A 328 11.13 -11.39 -29.79
N HIS A 329 10.68 -12.46 -29.12
CA HIS A 329 11.56 -13.33 -28.36
C HIS A 329 12.41 -14.18 -29.30
N ASN A 330 13.74 -14.06 -29.17
CA ASN A 330 14.71 -14.70 -30.06
C ASN A 330 14.58 -14.28 -31.55
N ALA A 331 14.00 -13.11 -31.83
CA ALA A 331 13.94 -12.56 -33.18
C ALA A 331 15.32 -12.00 -33.59
N SER A 332 15.86 -12.48 -34.71
CA SER A 332 17.12 -11.96 -35.30
C SER A 332 16.89 -10.63 -36.00
N ILE A 333 16.91 -9.54 -35.25
CA ILE A 333 16.80 -8.18 -35.78
C ILE A 333 18.23 -7.67 -36.10
N PRO A 334 18.54 -7.28 -37.36
CA PRO A 334 19.86 -6.76 -37.70
C PRO A 334 20.12 -5.41 -37.02
N GLU A 335 21.34 -5.23 -36.50
CA GLU A 335 21.75 -3.98 -35.84
C GLU A 335 21.81 -2.79 -36.82
N TYR A 336 22.26 -3.05 -38.05
CA TYR A 336 22.38 -2.04 -39.11
C TYR A 336 21.30 -2.24 -40.18
N LEU A 337 20.66 -1.14 -40.58
CA LEU A 337 19.67 -1.10 -41.65
C LEU A 337 20.33 -0.73 -42.97
N ALA A 338 20.15 -1.55 -44.00
CA ALA A 338 20.57 -1.25 -45.36
C ALA A 338 19.50 -0.46 -46.12
N TYR A 339 19.89 0.27 -47.18
CA TYR A 339 18.94 0.87 -48.11
C TYR A 339 18.02 -0.18 -48.73
N GLY A 340 16.74 0.15 -48.94
CA GLY A 340 15.74 -0.80 -49.44
C GLY A 340 15.30 -1.84 -48.39
N SER A 341 15.79 -1.78 -47.15
CA SER A 341 15.28 -2.63 -46.08
C SER A 341 13.80 -2.35 -45.82
N VAL A 342 13.08 -3.43 -45.56
CA VAL A 342 11.68 -3.41 -45.17
C VAL A 342 11.60 -3.34 -43.65
N ILE A 343 11.05 -2.24 -43.12
CA ILE A 343 11.04 -1.96 -41.67
C ILE A 343 9.64 -1.67 -41.13
N THR A 344 9.47 -1.93 -39.83
CA THR A 344 8.30 -1.55 -39.05
C THR A 344 8.74 -0.58 -37.96
N VAL A 345 8.30 0.67 -38.03
CA VAL A 345 8.72 1.74 -37.10
C VAL A 345 7.77 1.78 -35.90
N LYS A 346 8.33 1.78 -34.69
CA LYS A 346 7.59 1.95 -33.42
C LYS A 346 7.94 3.31 -32.79
N SER A 347 6.95 3.99 -32.22
CA SER A 347 7.20 5.20 -31.41
C SER A 347 8.00 4.86 -30.15
N ALA A 348 9.03 5.65 -29.83
CA ALA A 348 9.81 5.47 -28.61
C ALA A 348 9.12 6.05 -27.36
N ARG A 349 8.23 7.03 -27.54
CA ARG A 349 7.50 7.70 -26.44
C ARG A 349 6.18 7.03 -26.11
N MET A 350 5.49 6.50 -27.12
CA MET A 350 4.23 5.80 -26.96
C MET A 350 4.51 4.30 -26.98
N ALA A 351 4.26 3.61 -25.86
CA ALA A 351 4.58 2.19 -25.73
C ALA A 351 3.72 1.29 -26.64
N VAL A 352 2.58 1.82 -27.11
CA VAL A 352 1.64 1.22 -28.04
C VAL A 352 1.67 2.00 -29.36
N GLY A 353 1.62 1.29 -30.48
CA GLY A 353 1.52 1.89 -31.82
C GLY A 353 2.72 1.57 -32.71
N TYR A 354 2.43 1.07 -33.91
CA TYR A 354 3.39 1.03 -35.03
C TYR A 354 2.92 1.99 -36.11
N LEU A 355 3.86 2.58 -36.85
CA LEU A 355 3.57 3.44 -37.98
C LEU A 355 2.86 2.63 -39.08
N HIS A 356 1.56 2.84 -39.25
CA HIS A 356 0.70 2.07 -40.13
C HIS A 356 0.04 2.96 -41.17
N SER A 357 -0.31 2.38 -42.32
CA SER A 357 -1.18 3.02 -43.29
C SER A 357 -2.13 2.01 -43.91
N HIS A 358 -3.35 2.45 -44.21
CA HIS A 358 -4.43 1.63 -44.70
C HIS A 358 -5.29 2.44 -45.69
N GLY A 359 -6.13 1.78 -46.49
CA GLY A 359 -6.81 2.39 -47.63
C GLY A 359 -7.95 3.38 -47.33
N HIS A 360 -8.09 3.86 -46.09
CA HIS A 360 -9.09 4.89 -45.78
C HIS A 360 -8.48 6.30 -45.92
N LEU A 361 -9.33 7.25 -46.33
CA LEU A 361 -8.97 8.66 -46.48
C LEU A 361 -9.41 9.45 -45.24
N TYR A 362 -8.79 10.60 -44.97
CA TYR A 362 -9.30 11.51 -43.93
C TYR A 362 -10.74 11.97 -44.25
N PRO A 363 -11.60 12.10 -43.22
CA PRO A 363 -13.00 12.50 -43.41
C PRO A 363 -13.12 13.94 -43.90
N GLU A 364 -14.24 14.25 -44.54
CA GLU A 364 -14.50 15.59 -45.06
C GLU A 364 -14.49 16.66 -43.97
N GLY A 365 -13.93 17.83 -44.29
CA GLY A 365 -13.71 18.92 -43.35
C GLY A 365 -12.38 18.88 -42.60
N ILE A 366 -11.66 17.75 -42.59
CA ILE A 366 -10.34 17.62 -41.93
C ILE A 366 -9.22 17.55 -42.99
N GLY A 367 -8.92 18.69 -43.59
CA GLY A 367 -7.78 18.85 -44.52
C GLY A 367 -7.96 18.15 -45.87
N ALA A 368 -6.84 17.75 -46.48
CA ALA A 368 -6.84 17.08 -47.78
C ALA A 368 -7.29 15.61 -47.67
N ARG A 369 -8.05 15.13 -48.65
CA ARG A 369 -8.47 13.72 -48.80
C ARG A 369 -7.28 12.81 -49.16
N GLN A 370 -6.31 12.69 -48.26
CA GLN A 370 -5.15 11.82 -48.37
C GLN A 370 -5.34 10.54 -47.55
N GLN A 371 -4.50 9.54 -47.83
CA GLN A 371 -4.48 8.27 -47.11
C GLN A 371 -4.17 8.48 -45.62
N GLN A 372 -4.93 7.82 -44.75
CA GLN A 372 -4.66 7.87 -43.32
C GLN A 372 -3.35 7.15 -42.98
N VAL A 373 -2.48 7.86 -42.27
CA VAL A 373 -1.31 7.30 -41.58
C VAL A 373 -1.58 7.44 -40.09
N SER A 374 -1.60 6.31 -39.39
CA SER A 374 -2.03 6.23 -37.98
C SER A 374 -1.20 5.22 -37.20
N GLU A 375 -1.39 5.19 -35.87
CA GLU A 375 -0.77 4.21 -34.97
C GLU A 375 -1.84 3.28 -34.38
N PRO A 376 -2.24 2.19 -35.08
CA PRO A 376 -3.19 1.22 -34.56
C PRO A 376 -2.55 0.26 -33.55
N PHE A 377 -3.42 -0.30 -32.71
CA PHE A 377 -3.14 -1.46 -31.89
C PHE A 377 -2.86 -2.71 -32.76
N VAL A 378 -2.01 -3.61 -32.30
CA VAL A 378 -1.46 -4.69 -33.14
C VAL A 378 -2.53 -5.72 -33.52
N ARG A 379 -2.90 -5.72 -34.80
CA ARG A 379 -2.98 -6.95 -35.60
C ARG A 379 -1.86 -6.88 -36.62
N VAL A 380 -1.19 -8.00 -36.91
CA VAL A 380 -0.16 -8.04 -37.97
C VAL A 380 -0.87 -8.00 -39.32
N CYS A 381 -1.24 -6.78 -39.73
CA CYS A 381 -1.69 -6.48 -41.08
C CYS A 381 -0.46 -6.21 -41.94
N CYS A 382 -0.45 -6.75 -43.16
CA CYS A 382 0.66 -6.58 -44.11
C CYS A 382 0.99 -5.09 -44.42
N GLY A 383 0.03 -4.17 -44.20
CA GLY A 383 0.19 -2.71 -44.35
C GLY A 383 0.95 -1.97 -43.23
N SER A 384 1.46 -2.63 -42.19
CA SER A 384 2.38 -2.00 -41.20
C SER A 384 3.84 -1.97 -41.66
N THR A 385 4.06 -2.23 -42.95
CA THR A 385 5.35 -2.51 -43.58
C THR A 385 5.75 -1.31 -44.42
N LYS A 386 6.90 -0.68 -44.16
CA LYS A 386 7.42 0.42 -44.99
C LYS A 386 8.79 0.10 -45.56
N LEU A 387 8.97 0.39 -46.84
CA LEU A 387 10.26 0.34 -47.53
C LEU A 387 11.05 1.61 -47.20
N PHE A 388 12.31 1.47 -46.78
CA PHE A 388 13.19 2.63 -46.63
C PHE A 388 13.76 3.04 -47.99
N ALA A 389 13.07 3.96 -48.67
CA ALA A 389 13.46 4.53 -49.96
C ALA A 389 13.76 6.03 -49.81
N MET A 390 14.86 6.47 -50.41
CA MET A 390 15.25 7.87 -50.51
C MET A 390 14.86 8.38 -51.90
N THR A 391 14.05 9.44 -51.95
CA THR A 391 13.75 10.22 -53.16
C THR A 391 14.05 11.70 -52.89
N GLU A 392 14.83 12.32 -53.76
CA GLU A 392 15.25 13.73 -53.66
C GLU A 392 14.07 14.72 -53.74
N PRO A 393 14.22 15.98 -53.28
CA PRO A 393 14.94 16.39 -52.07
C PRO A 393 14.07 17.35 -51.23
N SER A 394 13.01 16.87 -50.56
CA SER A 394 12.15 17.76 -49.75
C SER A 394 11.26 17.11 -48.66
N VAL A 395 11.76 16.14 -47.88
CA VAL A 395 11.37 15.99 -46.45
C VAL A 395 12.58 15.54 -45.62
N LEU A 396 13.10 16.45 -44.80
CA LEU A 396 14.22 16.17 -43.89
C LEU A 396 13.69 15.74 -42.51
N PHE A 397 13.72 14.45 -42.20
CA PHE A 397 13.54 13.98 -40.82
C PHE A 397 14.88 14.03 -40.08
N LEU A 398 15.13 15.16 -39.41
CA LEU A 398 16.29 15.34 -38.53
C LEU A 398 16.20 14.40 -37.32
N ALA A 399 17.03 13.36 -37.31
CA ALA A 399 17.46 12.77 -36.05
C ALA A 399 18.49 13.71 -35.41
N SER A 400 18.10 14.40 -34.33
CA SER A 400 19.06 15.21 -33.55
C SER A 400 20.18 14.30 -33.01
N PRO A 401 21.45 14.67 -33.15
CA PRO A 401 22.53 13.92 -32.53
C PRO A 401 22.39 14.01 -30.99
N PRO A 402 22.76 12.96 -30.24
CA PRO A 402 22.80 13.05 -28.79
C PRO A 402 23.86 14.08 -28.36
N LEU A 403 23.50 15.00 -27.46
CA LEU A 403 24.49 15.86 -26.81
C LEU A 403 25.55 14.99 -26.09
N PRO A 404 26.83 15.37 -26.11
CA PRO A 404 27.86 14.66 -25.38
C PRO A 404 27.60 14.74 -23.87
N ALA A 405 27.37 13.59 -23.24
CA ALA A 405 27.15 13.50 -21.80
C ALA A 405 28.47 13.77 -21.05
N LEU A 406 28.56 14.95 -20.43
CA LEU A 406 29.76 15.42 -19.74
C LEU A 406 29.84 14.88 -18.30
N PHE A 407 29.96 13.56 -18.13
CA PHE A 407 30.40 12.91 -16.88
C PHE A 407 31.04 11.54 -17.18
N PRO A 408 32.16 11.16 -16.54
CA PRO A 408 32.90 9.94 -16.87
C PRO A 408 32.18 8.68 -16.38
N ARG A 409 32.14 7.64 -17.22
CA ARG A 409 31.78 6.29 -16.80
C ARG A 409 32.89 5.71 -15.93
N LEU A 410 32.54 5.27 -14.72
CA LEU A 410 33.33 4.31 -13.97
C LEU A 410 33.09 2.92 -14.57
N GLU A 411 34.04 2.46 -15.38
CA GLU A 411 34.10 1.05 -15.79
C GLU A 411 34.68 0.22 -14.64
N THR A 412 33.87 -0.69 -14.10
CA THR A 412 34.37 -1.80 -13.28
C THR A 412 34.32 -3.06 -14.11
N SER A 413 35.47 -3.45 -14.65
CA SER A 413 35.67 -4.72 -15.35
C SER A 413 35.57 -5.89 -14.37
N PHE A 414 34.64 -6.81 -14.62
CA PHE A 414 34.75 -8.19 -14.15
C PHE A 414 34.99 -9.09 -15.38
N SER A 415 36.27 -9.36 -15.67
CA SER A 415 36.63 -10.43 -16.61
C SER A 415 36.33 -11.78 -15.96
N SER A 416 35.79 -12.71 -16.75
CA SER A 416 35.72 -14.13 -16.40
C SER A 416 36.50 -14.97 -17.41
N ALA A 417 37.79 -14.66 -17.49
CA ALA A 417 38.91 -15.47 -17.97
C ALA A 417 40.20 -14.77 -17.50
#